data_AF-A0A8K0CSL1-F1
#
_entry.id   AF-A0A8K0CSL1-F1
#
_cell.length_a   1.000
_cell.length_b   1.000
_cell.length_c   1.000
_cell.angle_alpha   90.00
_cell.angle_beta   90.00
_cell.angle_gamma   90.00
#
_symmetry.space_group_name_H-M   'P 1'
#
loop_
_entity.id
_entity.type
_entity.pdbx_description
1 polymer ?
#
loop_
_entity_poly.entity_id
_entity_poly.type
_entity_poly.pdbx_seq_one_letter_code
_entity_poly.pdbx_strand_id
1 'polypeptide(L)'
;MERMDKSVVIILKGSENWPVWKFRTVIALKAKELYDVVDNPRDENLSKDKLSKWIKRDQLAQDRIVAKMDEGLINHILTFDTAHDMCQKLLTVYYKRLCQDILQCTRDNILQIEVSIVIIDLLNRSYNSFYS
;
A
#
# COMPACT_ATOMS: atom_id res chain seq x y z
N MET A 1 19.16 -31.54 -4.41
CA MET A 1 18.16 -30.96 -5.34
C MET A 1 17.17 -30.17 -4.50
N GLU A 2 17.51 -28.94 -4.14
CA GLU A 2 16.59 -28.07 -3.41
C GLU A 2 15.42 -27.72 -4.33
N ARG A 3 14.21 -28.02 -3.88
CA ARG A 3 12.99 -27.55 -4.55
C ARG A 3 12.99 -26.04 -4.42
N MET A 4 13.30 -25.36 -5.51
CA MET A 4 13.06 -23.93 -5.65
C MET A 4 11.54 -23.77 -5.66
N ASP A 5 10.98 -23.49 -4.48
CA ASP A 5 9.59 -23.13 -4.32
C ASP A 5 9.30 -21.93 -5.22
N LYS A 6 8.63 -22.17 -6.35
CA LYS A 6 8.10 -21.14 -7.26
C LYS A 6 6.96 -20.42 -6.56
N SER A 7 7.27 -19.76 -5.45
CA SER A 7 6.39 -18.79 -4.84
C SER A 7 6.19 -17.67 -5.85
N VAL A 8 4.92 -17.43 -6.22
CA VAL A 8 4.56 -16.35 -7.16
C VAL A 8 5.04 -15.04 -6.56
N VAL A 9 6.15 -14.52 -7.08
CA VAL A 9 6.72 -13.23 -6.69
C VAL A 9 5.79 -12.15 -7.21
N ILE A 10 5.06 -11.49 -6.30
CA ILE A 10 4.30 -10.29 -6.64
C ILE A 10 5.23 -9.10 -6.48
N ILE A 11 5.51 -8.45 -7.59
CA ILE A 11 6.25 -7.19 -7.66
C ILE A 11 5.26 -6.05 -7.45
N LEU A 12 5.55 -5.12 -6.53
CA LEU A 12 4.77 -3.90 -6.36
C LEU A 12 4.88 -3.06 -7.63
N LYS A 13 3.74 -2.76 -8.27
CA LYS A 13 3.69 -1.97 -9.52
C LYS A 13 3.00 -0.63 -9.32
N GLY A 14 2.19 -0.50 -8.29
CA GLY A 14 1.40 0.69 -8.04
C GLY A 14 0.33 0.46 -6.99
N SER A 15 -0.66 1.36 -6.96
CA SER A 15 -1.75 1.29 -5.98
C SER A 15 -2.68 0.11 -6.22
N GLU A 16 -2.77 -0.36 -7.46
CA GLU A 16 -3.64 -1.46 -7.89
C GLU A 16 -3.33 -2.79 -7.21
N ASN A 17 -2.05 -3.06 -6.92
CA ASN A 17 -1.63 -4.31 -6.30
C ASN A 17 -1.05 -4.14 -4.88
N TRP A 18 -1.07 -2.91 -4.35
CA TRP A 18 -0.56 -2.59 -3.02
C TRP A 18 -1.14 -3.46 -1.89
N PRO A 19 -2.46 -3.69 -1.77
CA PRO A 19 -3.01 -4.48 -0.66
C PRO A 19 -2.48 -5.91 -0.63
N VAL A 20 -2.41 -6.56 -1.80
CA VAL A 20 -1.94 -7.94 -1.95
C VAL A 20 -0.43 -8.01 -1.73
N TRP A 21 0.32 -7.05 -2.29
CA TRP A 21 1.76 -6.96 -2.09
C TRP A 21 2.10 -6.78 -0.61
N LYS A 22 1.47 -5.82 0.08
CA LYS A 22 1.66 -5.55 1.51
C LYS A 22 1.43 -6.81 2.32
N PHE A 23 0.29 -7.47 2.12
CA PHE A 23 -0.05 -8.69 2.84
C PHE A 23 1.01 -9.78 2.68
N ARG A 24 1.45 -10.05 1.44
CA ARG A 24 2.47 -11.08 1.17
C ARG A 24 3.85 -10.70 1.71
N THR A 25 4.24 -9.42 1.62
CA THR A 25 5.51 -8.94 2.15
C THR A 25 5.54 -9.05 3.67
N VAL A 26 4.46 -8.70 4.35
CA VAL A 26 4.33 -8.87 5.81
C VAL A 26 4.44 -10.34 6.21
N ILE A 27 3.75 -11.25 5.54
CA ILE A 27 3.86 -12.69 5.82
C ILE A 27 5.29 -13.19 5.61
N ALA A 28 5.94 -12.79 4.52
CA ALA A 28 7.30 -13.21 4.23
C ALA A 28 8.31 -12.69 5.26
N LEU A 29 8.14 -11.45 5.74
CA LEU A 29 8.95 -10.88 6.81
C LEU A 29 8.72 -11.62 8.12
N LYS A 30 7.47 -11.93 8.48
CA LYS A 30 7.14 -12.72 9.69
C LYS A 30 7.74 -14.12 9.64
N ALA A 31 7.66 -14.80 8.50
CA ALA A 31 8.24 -16.13 8.32
C ALA A 31 9.77 -16.17 8.48
N LYS A 32 10.45 -15.04 8.28
CA LYS A 32 11.88 -14.88 8.51
C LYS A 32 12.23 -14.21 9.82
N GLU A 33 11.23 -13.98 10.67
CA GLU A 33 11.38 -13.25 11.92
C GLU A 33 12.02 -11.87 11.69
N LEU A 34 11.65 -11.13 10.65
CA LEU A 34 12.20 -9.80 10.34
C LEU A 34 11.17 -8.67 10.54
N TYR A 35 9.92 -9.03 10.80
CA TYR A 35 8.81 -8.07 10.84
C TYR A 35 8.96 -7.03 11.97
N ASP A 36 9.52 -7.43 13.11
CA ASP A 36 9.80 -6.57 14.26
C ASP A 36 10.70 -5.37 13.92
N VAL A 37 11.69 -5.57 13.03
CA VAL A 37 12.63 -4.52 12.57
C VAL A 37 11.96 -3.52 11.65
N VAL A 38 10.92 -3.95 10.94
CA VAL A 38 10.16 -3.09 10.03
C VAL A 38 9.04 -2.35 10.77
N ASP A 39 8.42 -2.99 11.75
CA ASP A 39 7.29 -2.43 12.50
C ASP A 39 7.74 -1.39 13.55
N ASN A 40 8.95 -1.57 14.10
CA ASN A 40 9.49 -0.71 15.16
C ASN A 40 10.75 0.03 14.71
N PRO A 41 10.92 1.31 15.10
CA PRO A 41 12.15 2.04 14.85
C PRO A 41 13.32 1.40 15.61
N ARG A 42 14.54 1.69 15.13
CA ARG A 42 15.78 1.25 15.79
C ARG A 42 15.83 1.79 17.22
N ASP A 43 16.13 0.92 18.18
CA ASP A 43 16.48 1.33 19.54
C ASP A 43 17.89 1.93 19.57
N GLU A 44 17.99 3.18 20.04
CA GLU A 44 19.25 3.92 20.14
C GLU A 44 20.17 3.38 21.25
N ASN A 45 19.61 2.71 22.27
CA ASN A 45 20.32 2.25 23.46
C ASN A 45 20.85 0.81 23.36
N LEU A 46 20.90 0.24 22.15
CA LEU A 46 21.39 -1.12 21.95
C LEU A 46 22.88 -1.24 22.28
N SER A 47 23.22 -2.31 23.01
CA SER A 47 24.62 -2.71 23.17
C SER A 47 25.24 -3.04 21.81
N LYS A 48 26.56 -2.86 21.65
CA LYS A 48 27.28 -3.08 20.38
C LYS A 48 26.96 -4.42 19.71
N ASP A 49 26.87 -5.50 20.50
CA ASP A 49 26.56 -6.84 19.99
C ASP A 49 25.11 -6.96 19.47
N LYS A 50 24.16 -6.32 20.16
CA LYS A 50 22.76 -6.28 19.72
C LYS A 50 22.58 -5.37 18.52
N LEU A 51 23.29 -4.25 18.48
CA LEU A 51 23.28 -3.33 17.34
C LEU A 51 23.77 -4.00 16.06
N SER A 52 24.89 -4.74 16.12
CA SER A 52 25.40 -5.47 14.95
C SER A 52 24.39 -6.51 14.43
N LYS A 53 23.71 -7.22 15.33
CA LYS A 53 22.64 -8.17 14.96
C LYS A 53 21.44 -7.48 14.34
N TRP A 54 21.02 -6.34 14.91
CA TRP A 54 19.91 -5.54 14.41
C TRP A 54 20.20 -5.04 12.99
N ILE A 55 21.38 -4.47 12.75
CA ILE A 55 21.79 -3.97 11.43
C ILE A 55 21.70 -5.07 10.36
N LYS A 56 22.18 -6.28 10.67
CA LYS A 56 22.09 -7.42 9.73
C LYS A 56 20.65 -7.79 9.40
N ARG A 57 19.75 -7.76 10.39
CA ARG A 57 18.33 -8.05 10.20
C ARG A 57 17.64 -6.95 9.41
N ASP A 58 17.98 -5.69 9.68
CA ASP A 58 17.48 -4.54 8.93
C ASP A 58 17.90 -4.61 7.46
N GLN A 59 19.19 -4.84 7.17
CA GLN A 59 19.68 -5.04 5.80
C GLN A 59 18.96 -6.18 5.07
N LEU A 60 18.70 -7.30 5.77
CA LEU A 60 17.93 -8.41 5.21
C LEU A 60 16.47 -8.03 4.94
N ALA A 61 15.86 -7.21 5.79
CA ALA A 61 14.51 -6.71 5.56
C ALA A 61 14.46 -5.75 4.37
N GLN A 62 15.41 -4.83 4.27
CA GLN A 62 15.56 -3.90 3.13
C GLN A 62 15.69 -4.66 1.81
N ASP A 63 16.60 -5.65 1.74
CA ASP A 63 16.79 -6.51 0.57
C ASP A 63 15.47 -7.17 0.12
N ARG A 64 14.70 -7.70 1.07
CA ARG A 64 13.42 -8.39 0.77
C ARG A 64 12.32 -7.44 0.33
N ILE A 65 12.30 -6.21 0.84
CA ILE A 65 11.36 -5.18 0.43
C ILE A 65 11.69 -4.77 -1.01
N VAL A 66 12.94 -4.39 -1.28
CA VAL A 66 13.42 -3.93 -2.59
C VAL A 66 13.28 -5.00 -3.66
N ALA A 67 13.64 -6.25 -3.36
CA ALA A 67 13.54 -7.37 -4.30
C ALA A 67 12.10 -7.66 -4.77
N LYS A 68 11.09 -7.15 -4.07
CA LYS A 68 9.68 -7.28 -4.43
C LYS A 68 9.09 -6.00 -5.00
N MET A 69 9.90 -5.03 -5.41
CA MET A 69 9.43 -3.75 -5.94
C MET A 69 9.89 -3.54 -7.37
N ASP A 70 9.09 -2.80 -8.13
CA ASP A 70 9.49 -2.30 -9.44
C ASP A 70 10.58 -1.23 -9.30
N GLU A 71 11.53 -1.21 -10.24
CA GLU A 71 12.68 -0.28 -10.26
C GLU A 71 12.24 1.18 -10.22
N GLY A 72 11.13 1.53 -10.88
CA GLY A 72 10.60 2.89 -10.86
C GLY A 72 10.19 3.36 -9.46
N LEU A 73 9.68 2.43 -8.63
CA LEU A 73 9.25 2.72 -7.26
C LEU A 73 10.41 2.72 -6.28
N ILE A 74 11.47 1.95 -6.54
CA ILE A 74 12.68 1.92 -5.71
C ILE A 74 13.28 3.32 -5.58
N ASN A 75 13.27 4.10 -6.66
CA ASN A 75 13.77 5.48 -6.66
C ASN A 75 13.14 6.38 -5.57
N HIS A 76 11.90 6.10 -5.16
CA HIS A 76 11.21 6.87 -4.12
C HIS A 76 11.59 6.47 -2.69
N ILE A 77 12.29 5.35 -2.53
CA ILE A 77 12.71 4.82 -1.22
C ILE A 77 14.23 4.68 -1.04
N LEU A 78 15.02 5.01 -2.07
CA LEU A 78 16.49 4.98 -2.05
C LEU A 78 17.12 5.86 -0.96
N THR A 79 16.42 6.90 -0.51
CA THR A 79 16.97 7.88 0.44
C THR A 79 16.77 7.51 1.91
N PHE A 80 16.15 6.36 2.21
CA PHE A 80 15.84 5.95 3.58
C PHE A 80 16.92 5.03 4.14
N ASP A 81 17.26 5.23 5.41
CA ASP A 81 18.38 4.54 6.06
C ASP A 81 17.97 3.18 6.67
N THR A 82 16.69 2.99 7.00
CA THR A 82 16.19 1.78 7.66
C THR A 82 15.00 1.16 6.92
N ALA A 83 14.81 -0.15 7.08
CA ALA A 83 13.65 -0.85 6.53
C ALA A 83 12.33 -0.32 7.11
N HIS A 84 12.36 0.13 8.37
CA HIS A 84 11.23 0.79 9.03
C HIS A 84 10.79 2.04 8.27
N ASP A 85 11.73 2.94 7.98
CA ASP A 85 11.44 4.21 7.31
C ASP A 85 10.92 3.98 5.88
N MET A 86 11.52 3.03 5.16
CA MET A 86 11.05 2.62 3.83
C MET A 86 9.58 2.17 3.89
N CYS A 87 9.23 1.29 4.84
CA CYS A 87 7.87 0.79 4.98
C CYS A 87 6.88 1.86 5.44
N GLN A 88 7.25 2.73 6.39
CA GLN A 88 6.41 3.84 6.83
C GLN A 88 6.11 4.82 5.70
N LYS A 89 7.09 5.10 4.85
CA LYS A 89 6.88 5.94 3.67
C LYS A 89 5.90 5.30 2.70
N LEU A 90 6.09 4.02 2.38
CA LEU A 90 5.19 3.28 1.48
C LEU A 90 3.76 3.27 2.04
N LEU A 91 3.59 2.96 3.32
CA LEU A 91 2.29 3.03 3.99
C LEU A 91 1.66 4.41 3.82
N THR A 92 2.39 5.49 4.11
CA THR A 92 1.89 6.86 3.99
C THR A 92 1.42 7.19 2.57
N VAL A 93 2.22 6.85 1.55
CA VAL A 93 1.90 7.12 0.15
C VAL A 93 0.64 6.37 -0.29
N TYR A 94 0.59 5.07 -0.01
CA TYR A 94 -0.51 4.22 -0.49
C TYR A 94 -1.80 4.38 0.33
N TYR A 95 -1.72 4.67 1.64
CA TYR A 95 -2.90 5.04 2.42
C TYR A 95 -3.50 6.36 1.95
N LYS A 96 -2.67 7.39 1.72
CA LYS A 96 -3.14 8.67 1.19
C LYS A 96 -3.85 8.48 -0.15
N ARG A 97 -3.28 7.68 -1.04
CA ARG A 97 -3.85 7.41 -2.36
C ARG A 97 -5.16 6.64 -2.28
N LEU A 98 -5.22 5.58 -1.45
CA LEU A 98 -6.46 4.83 -1.21
C LEU A 98 -7.59 5.75 -0.70
N CYS A 99 -7.30 6.65 0.24
CA CYS A 99 -8.29 7.61 0.73
C CYS A 99 -8.76 8.56 -0.38
N GLN A 100 -7.85 9.05 -1.24
CA GLN A 100 -8.21 9.91 -2.38
C GLN A 100 -9.12 9.18 -3.39
N ASP A 101 -8.80 7.92 -3.71
CA ASP A 101 -9.58 7.11 -4.64
C ASP A 101 -11.00 6.85 -4.10
N ILE A 102 -11.14 6.55 -2.80
CA ILE A 102 -12.44 6.39 -2.13
C ILE A 102 -13.26 7.69 -2.16
N LEU A 103 -12.62 8.82 -1.85
CA LEU A 103 -13.30 10.12 -1.86
C LEU A 103 -13.78 10.50 -3.26
N GLN A 104 -12.97 10.22 -4.29
CA GLN A 104 -13.35 10.50 -5.67
C GLN A 104 -14.52 9.62 -6.11
N CYS A 105 -14.48 8.31 -5.85
CA CYS A 105 -15.59 7.41 -6.15
C CYS A 105 -16.88 7.82 -5.43
N THR A 106 -16.78 8.22 -4.16
CA THR A 106 -17.93 8.72 -3.40
C THR A 106 -18.52 9.98 -4.03
N ARG A 107 -17.66 10.93 -4.43
CA ARG A 107 -18.09 12.15 -5.13
C ARG A 107 -18.79 11.80 -6.45
N ASP A 108 -18.23 10.90 -7.25
CA ASP A 108 -18.80 10.52 -8.53
C ASP A 108 -20.17 9.86 -8.35
N ASN A 109 -20.32 9.00 -7.35
CA ASN A 109 -21.61 8.36 -7.01
C ASN A 109 -22.66 9.39 -6.57
N ILE A 110 -22.28 10.41 -5.78
CA ILE A 110 -23.18 11.49 -5.38
C ILE A 110 -23.65 12.29 -6.60
N LEU A 111 -22.72 12.67 -7.49
CA LEU A 111 -23.07 13.39 -8.72
C LEU A 111 -24.03 12.58 -9.60
N GLN A 112 -23.82 11.27 -9.72
CA GLN A 112 -24.74 10.39 -10.48
C GLN A 112 -26.16 10.34 -9.86
N ILE A 113 -26.26 10.36 -8.53
CA ILE A 113 -27.54 10.44 -7.83
C ILE A 113 -28.21 11.80 -8.08
N GLU A 114 -27.48 12.90 -7.96
CA GLU A 114 -28.01 14.25 -8.21
C GLU A 114 -28.54 14.41 -9.63
N VAL A 115 -27.80 13.93 -10.63
CA VAL A 115 -28.24 13.92 -12.04
C VAL A 115 -29.52 13.09 -12.19
N SER A 116 -29.58 11.92 -11.55
CA SER A 116 -30.77 11.05 -11.60
C SER A 116 -32.01 11.72 -10.99
N ILE A 117 -31.85 12.46 -9.88
CA ILE A 117 -32.94 13.23 -9.25
C ILE A 117 -33.46 14.29 -10.23
N VAL A 118 -32.58 15.07 -10.84
CA VAL A 118 -32.98 16.11 -11.82
C VAL A 118 -33.72 15.52 -13.00
N ILE A 119 -33.26 14.37 -13.52
CA ILE A 119 -33.94 13.68 -14.63
C ILE A 119 -35.35 13.24 -14.20
N ILE A 120 -35.50 12.65 -13.01
CA ILE A 120 -36.80 12.22 -12.48
C ILE A 120 -37.74 13.43 -12.34
N ASP A 121 -37.26 14.57 -11.83
CA ASP A 121 -38.06 15.79 -11.70
C ASP A 121 -38.52 16.33 -13.05
N LEU A 122 -37.64 16.31 -14.07
CA LEU A 122 -37.98 16.72 -15.43
C LEU A 122 -39.03 15.78 -16.06
N LEU A 123 -38.88 14.47 -15.89
CA LEU A 123 -39.83 13.49 -16.37
C LEU A 123 -41.20 13.66 -15.70
N ASN A 124 -41.24 13.88 -14.38
CA ASN A 124 -42.48 14.13 -13.64
C ASN A 124 -43.18 15.41 -14.10
N ARG A 125 -42.44 16.50 -14.36
CA ARG A 125 -43.02 17.74 -14.90
C ARG A 125 -43.60 17.54 -16.29
N SER A 126 -42.88 16.86 -17.17
CA SER A 126 -43.37 16.55 -18.52
C SER A 126 -44.63 15.68 -18.46
N TYR A 127 -44.64 14.64 -17.64
CA TYR A 127 -45.80 13.78 -17.43
C TYR A 127 -47.00 14.59 -16.95
N ASN A 128 -46.86 15.38 -15.89
CA ASN A 128 -47.96 16.18 -15.35
C ASN A 128 -48.49 17.20 -16.37
N SER A 129 -47.63 17.83 -17.18
CA SER A 129 -48.05 18.76 -18.24
C SER A 129 -48.83 18.10 -19.38
N PHE A 130 -48.67 16.79 -19.61
CA PHE A 130 -49.42 16.05 -20.63
C PHE A 130 -50.81 15.61 -20.15
N TYR A 131 -51.01 15.49 -18.83
CA TYR A 131 -52.24 14.95 -18.23
C TYR A 131 -53.03 15.98 -17.39
N SER A 132 -52.57 17.23 -17.32
CA SER A 132 -53.30 18.39 -16.78
C SER A 132 -53.97 19.20 -17.88
#